data_AF-A0A4Y1NP76-F1
#
_entry.id   AF-A0A4Y1NP76-F1
#
_cell.length_a   1.000
_cell.length_b   1.000
_cell.length_c   1.000
_cell.angle_alpha   90.00
_cell.angle_beta   90.00
_cell.angle_gamma   90.00
#
_symmetry.space_group_name_H-M   'P 1'
#
loop_
_entity.id
_entity.type
_entity.pdbx_description
1 polymer ?
#
loop_
_entity_poly.entity_id
_entity_poly.type
_entity_poly.pdbx_seq_one_letter_code
_entity_poly.pdbx_strand_id
1 'polypeptide(L)'
;MTSIERYLEMINNIPAIDEKAHFESIAKIFGIESKENIISNWLAFLLDPNRIKSDVPLKAFLSTFLNDKVIEDLDYTDVVVTREYILNNMRRVDIVLQIDELIIGIENKIFATLHNDQLNDYHNNLSNIQLMFDSDVSQNVVTVLLAPSWSKELSGMKDLKDKNKLNDEEKKQTEITYELLSEVFSEIPQKNIEYRHYFILNEFVKYVNDYIKEEAMELEVEWANFNSKYSNDLSHIFNKGSEQLAFLSDKIEKFLNEMGIELFGPKINNDKAQYSIDKKVTSKVFYFQLFDDQMAKYNIHYEIGSENYESKGFILPTNLKLTIDFENRTVRNQLNEHRNFELKRPLEFQTTINVFDLDYSSEKSINNNFDEIRNKLLEWHGNNYRLLLMDLEKCLID
;
A
#
# COMPACT_ATOMS: atom_id res chain seq x y z
N MET A 1 15.61 -34.14 -1.19
CA MET A 1 14.25 -33.57 -1.28
C MET A 1 13.97 -33.28 -2.73
N THR A 2 12.91 -33.85 -3.30
CA THR A 2 12.48 -33.55 -4.67
C THR A 2 11.91 -32.13 -4.73
N SER A 3 11.78 -31.55 -5.94
CA SER A 3 11.18 -30.22 -6.11
C SER A 3 9.75 -30.16 -5.57
N ILE A 4 8.97 -31.23 -5.75
CA ILE A 4 7.59 -31.34 -5.28
C ILE A 4 7.53 -31.38 -3.75
N GLU A 5 8.38 -32.19 -3.10
CA GLU A 5 8.46 -32.23 -1.63
C GLU A 5 8.79 -30.85 -1.04
N ARG A 6 9.69 -30.09 -1.69
CA ARG A 6 10.05 -28.73 -1.27
C ARG A 6 8.90 -27.75 -1.40
N TYR A 7 8.11 -27.82 -2.47
CA TYR A 7 6.92 -26.97 -2.61
C TYR A 7 5.81 -27.35 -1.63
N LEU A 8 5.60 -28.65 -1.38
CA LEU A 8 4.64 -29.11 -0.36
C LEU A 8 5.05 -28.66 1.04
N GLU A 9 6.34 -28.72 1.37
CA GLU A 9 6.86 -28.15 2.62
C GLU A 9 6.54 -26.65 2.69
N MET A 10 6.84 -25.88 1.64
CA MET A 10 6.53 -24.45 1.60
C MET A 10 5.04 -24.18 1.83
N ILE A 11 4.15 -24.86 1.10
CA ILE A 11 2.69 -24.68 1.22
C ILE A 11 2.21 -24.99 2.65
N ASN A 12 2.73 -26.06 3.27
CA ASN A 12 2.36 -26.45 4.64
C ASN A 12 2.90 -25.50 5.71
N ASN A 13 3.84 -24.61 5.38
CA ASN A 13 4.43 -23.64 6.30
C ASN A 13 3.93 -22.20 6.04
N ILE A 14 2.93 -21.99 5.17
CA ILE A 14 2.33 -20.67 4.98
C ILE A 14 1.68 -20.22 6.31
N PRO A 15 2.06 -19.06 6.88
CA PRO A 15 1.48 -18.59 8.12
C PRO A 15 -0.02 -18.37 8.01
N ALA A 16 -0.77 -18.64 9.09
CA ALA A 16 -2.20 -18.39 9.13
C ALA A 16 -2.48 -16.88 9.12
N ILE A 17 -3.52 -16.46 8.40
CA ILE A 17 -4.06 -15.10 8.49
C ILE A 17 -5.22 -15.18 9.48
N ASP A 18 -4.95 -14.98 10.77
CA ASP A 18 -6.01 -14.81 11.74
C ASP A 18 -6.57 -13.38 11.58
N GLU A 19 -7.77 -13.26 11.01
CA GLU A 19 -8.56 -12.03 11.08
C GLU A 19 -9.00 -11.81 12.54
N LYS A 20 -8.12 -11.26 13.38
CA LYS A 20 -8.54 -10.77 14.69
C LYS A 20 -9.46 -9.56 14.47
N ALA A 21 -10.54 -9.50 15.25
CA ALA A 21 -11.44 -8.35 15.27
C ALA A 21 -10.69 -7.14 15.84
N HIS A 22 -10.01 -6.40 14.98
CA HIS A 22 -9.32 -5.17 15.37
C HIS A 22 -10.36 -4.09 15.64
N PHE A 23 -10.30 -3.47 16.82
CA PHE A 23 -11.04 -2.24 17.05
C PHE A 23 -10.35 -1.14 16.24
N GLU A 24 -11.06 -0.48 15.34
CA GLU A 24 -10.43 0.56 14.51
C GLU A 24 -10.13 1.80 15.37
N SER A 25 -8.85 2.16 15.51
CA SER A 25 -8.45 3.49 16.00
C SER A 25 -8.77 4.55 14.95
N ILE A 26 -8.94 5.81 15.36
CA ILE A 26 -9.14 6.91 14.40
C ILE A 26 -8.04 6.94 13.33
N ALA A 27 -6.79 6.64 13.69
CA ALA A 27 -5.69 6.60 12.74
C ALA A 27 -5.93 5.56 11.63
N LYS A 28 -6.39 4.36 12.00
CA LYS A 28 -6.70 3.27 11.07
C LYS A 28 -7.90 3.60 10.18
N ILE A 29 -8.95 4.21 10.74
CA ILE A 29 -10.16 4.64 9.99
C ILE A 29 -9.78 5.59 8.85
N PHE A 30 -8.81 6.48 9.09
CA PHE A 30 -8.40 7.48 8.10
C PHE A 30 -7.17 7.07 7.26
N GLY A 31 -6.59 5.88 7.48
CA GLY A 31 -5.40 5.43 6.73
C GLY A 31 -4.16 6.28 7.00
N ILE A 32 -4.01 6.80 8.24
CA ILE A 32 -2.93 7.71 8.65
C ILE A 32 -1.95 7.09 9.65
N GLU A 33 -2.12 5.80 9.96
CA GLU A 33 -1.38 5.05 10.98
C GLU A 33 0.15 5.03 10.78
N SER A 34 0.63 5.11 9.54
CA SER A 34 2.05 5.19 9.18
C SER A 34 2.56 6.61 8.91
N LYS A 35 1.71 7.63 9.01
CA LYS A 35 2.04 9.01 8.61
C LYS A 35 2.70 9.75 9.78
N GLU A 36 4.02 9.61 9.91
CA GLU A 36 4.82 10.23 11.00
C GLU A 36 4.50 11.72 11.23
N ASN A 37 4.38 12.52 10.16
CA ASN A 37 4.01 13.94 10.28
C ASN A 37 2.61 14.18 10.87
N ILE A 38 1.66 13.25 10.70
CA ILE A 38 0.32 13.36 11.30
C ILE A 38 0.37 12.89 12.76
N ILE A 39 1.13 11.85 13.06
CA ILE A 39 1.31 11.39 14.44
C ILE A 39 2.06 12.44 15.27
N SER A 40 3.03 13.17 14.69
CA SER A 40 3.67 14.31 15.34
C SER A 40 2.70 15.48 15.59
N ASN A 41 1.65 15.67 14.77
CA ASN A 41 0.56 16.62 15.05
C ASN A 41 -0.19 16.22 16.32
N TRP A 42 -0.50 14.93 16.44
CA TRP A 42 -1.23 14.38 17.56
C TRP A 42 -0.43 14.51 18.86
N LEU A 43 0.84 14.10 18.83
CA LEU A 43 1.76 14.25 19.96
C LEU A 43 1.95 15.71 20.37
N ALA A 44 2.21 16.61 19.41
CA ALA A 44 2.36 18.03 19.71
C ALA A 44 1.09 18.64 20.32
N PHE A 45 -0.10 18.16 19.93
CA PHE A 45 -1.34 18.57 20.59
C PHE A 45 -1.41 18.06 22.04
N LEU A 46 -1.12 16.78 22.28
CA LEU A 46 -1.18 16.19 23.62
C LEU A 46 -0.15 16.79 24.58
N LEU A 47 1.03 17.16 24.08
CA LEU A 47 2.14 17.71 24.86
C LEU A 47 2.05 19.22 25.10
N ASP A 48 1.01 19.89 24.61
CA ASP A 48 0.82 21.34 24.75
C ASP A 48 -0.20 21.64 25.87
N PRO A 49 0.26 22.07 27.06
CA PRO A 49 -0.63 22.37 28.19
C PRO A 49 -1.61 23.51 27.89
N ASN A 50 -1.26 24.44 27.00
CA ASN A 50 -2.13 25.56 26.62
C ASN A 50 -3.29 25.10 25.74
N ARG A 51 -3.05 24.13 24.85
CA ARG A 51 -4.09 23.52 24.01
C ARG A 51 -4.96 22.53 24.77
N ILE A 52 -4.35 21.68 25.61
CA ILE A 52 -5.06 20.66 26.38
C ILE A 52 -5.72 21.23 27.65
N LYS A 53 -5.26 22.39 28.12
CA LYS A 53 -5.61 23.01 29.41
C LYS A 53 -5.28 22.13 30.61
N SER A 54 -4.21 21.34 30.49
CA SER A 54 -3.68 20.47 31.54
C SER A 54 -2.22 20.16 31.23
N ASP A 55 -1.36 20.26 32.24
CA ASP A 55 0.06 19.90 32.18
C ASP A 55 0.30 18.40 32.35
N VAL A 56 -0.74 17.63 32.69
CA VAL A 56 -0.63 16.21 33.07
C VAL A 56 -0.07 15.33 31.97
N PRO A 57 -0.50 15.41 30.69
CA PRO A 57 0.12 14.61 29.62
C PRO A 57 1.60 14.96 29.39
N LEU A 58 1.94 16.25 29.49
CA LEU A 58 3.33 16.68 29.34
C LEU A 58 4.18 16.13 30.50
N LYS A 59 3.71 16.23 31.75
CA LYS A 59 4.38 15.64 32.92
C LYS A 59 4.56 14.13 32.79
N ALA A 60 3.54 13.42 32.31
CA ALA A 60 3.62 11.98 32.07
C ALA A 60 4.63 11.63 30.96
N PHE A 61 4.77 12.47 29.93
CA PHE A 61 5.85 12.33 28.95
C PHE A 61 7.23 12.56 29.58
N LEU A 62 7.40 13.65 30.34
CA LEU A 62 8.67 13.97 31.00
C LEU A 62 9.11 12.88 31.99
N SER A 63 8.18 12.25 32.71
CA SER A 63 8.48 11.18 33.67
C SER A 63 9.06 9.91 33.03
N THR A 64 9.02 9.79 31.70
CA THR A 64 9.67 8.68 31.00
C THR A 64 11.20 8.81 30.96
N PHE A 65 11.77 10.00 31.21
CA PHE A 65 13.23 10.21 31.17
C PHE A 65 13.79 11.24 32.18
N LEU A 66 12.95 12.02 32.85
CA LEU A 66 13.33 12.93 33.95
C LEU A 66 12.88 12.39 35.31
N ASN A 67 13.58 12.80 36.36
CA ASN A 67 13.20 12.46 37.74
C ASN A 67 12.07 13.38 38.23
N ASP A 68 11.17 12.85 39.07
CA ASP A 68 9.99 13.56 39.60
C ASP A 68 10.31 14.93 40.19
N LYS A 69 11.42 15.05 40.94
CA LYS A 69 11.83 16.32 41.54
C LYS A 69 12.07 17.41 40.48
N VAL A 70 12.72 17.07 39.36
CA VAL A 70 12.97 18.03 38.27
C VAL A 70 11.65 18.44 37.63
N ILE A 71 10.74 17.48 37.44
CA ILE A 71 9.42 17.72 36.82
C ILE A 71 8.56 18.65 37.68
N GLU A 72 8.63 18.50 39.01
CA GLU A 72 7.90 19.36 39.96
C GLU A 72 8.45 20.79 40.03
N ASP A 73 9.76 20.96 39.83
CA ASP A 73 10.43 22.27 39.90
C ASP A 73 10.25 23.12 38.61
N LEU A 74 9.83 22.53 37.48
CA LEU A 74 9.62 23.25 36.22
C LEU A 74 8.37 24.15 36.24
N ASP A 75 8.47 25.34 35.65
CA ASP A 75 7.33 26.21 35.37
C ASP A 75 6.67 25.86 34.03
N TYR A 76 5.38 25.48 34.09
CA TYR A 76 4.58 25.09 32.92
C TYR A 76 3.69 26.23 32.39
N THR A 77 3.86 27.47 32.89
CA THR A 77 3.02 28.61 32.51
C THR A 77 3.23 29.00 31.04
N ASP A 78 4.48 29.04 30.59
CA ASP A 78 4.86 29.53 29.25
C ASP A 78 5.43 28.43 28.36
N VAL A 79 4.77 27.26 28.33
CA VAL A 79 5.20 26.15 27.46
C VAL A 79 4.94 26.45 25.99
N VAL A 80 5.99 26.34 25.16
CA VAL A 80 5.91 26.47 23.70
C VAL A 80 6.15 25.12 23.04
N VAL A 81 5.21 24.70 22.21
CA VAL A 81 5.31 23.47 21.40
C VAL A 81 5.37 23.84 19.93
N THR A 82 6.54 23.64 19.31
CA THR A 82 6.74 23.93 17.89
C THR A 82 6.92 22.65 17.11
N ARG A 83 6.13 22.49 16.04
CA ARG A 83 6.31 21.41 15.08
C ARG A 83 7.26 21.82 13.98
N GLU A 84 7.97 20.83 13.45
CA GLU A 84 8.75 21.01 12.24
C GLU A 84 9.75 22.19 12.38
N TYR A 85 10.40 22.28 13.54
CA TYR A 85 11.28 23.38 13.91
C TYR A 85 12.52 23.40 13.01
N ILE A 86 12.69 24.47 12.26
CA ILE A 86 13.80 24.63 11.31
C ILE A 86 15.02 25.14 12.05
N LEU A 87 16.08 24.34 12.03
CA LEU A 87 17.39 24.68 12.57
C LEU A 87 18.18 25.55 11.57
N ASN A 88 19.24 26.20 12.03
CA ASN A 88 20.11 27.05 11.20
C ASN A 88 20.72 26.31 10.00
N ASN A 89 20.92 24.99 10.11
CA ASN A 89 21.41 24.13 9.03
C ASN A 89 20.30 23.65 8.07
N MET A 90 19.10 24.25 8.12
CA MET A 90 17.92 23.89 7.33
C MET A 90 17.35 22.48 7.61
N ARG A 91 17.89 21.75 8.59
CA ARG A 91 17.25 20.53 9.08
C ARG A 91 16.09 20.88 10.00
N ARG A 92 15.26 19.87 10.24
CA ARG A 92 13.95 20.06 10.86
C ARG A 92 13.75 19.06 11.98
N VAL A 93 13.59 19.54 13.19
CA VAL A 93 13.21 18.72 14.35
C VAL A 93 11.70 18.52 14.32
N ASP A 94 11.22 17.28 14.47
CA ASP A 94 9.78 17.00 14.32
C ASP A 94 8.92 17.75 15.33
N ILE A 95 9.35 17.82 16.59
CA ILE A 95 8.73 18.59 17.67
C ILE A 95 9.83 19.19 18.55
N VAL A 96 9.68 20.46 18.93
CA VAL A 96 10.49 21.13 19.95
C VAL A 96 9.57 21.62 21.07
N LEU A 97 9.86 21.23 22.30
CA LEU A 97 9.23 21.74 23.52
C LEU A 97 10.18 22.73 24.19
N GLN A 98 9.64 23.85 24.65
CA GLN A 98 10.37 24.82 25.49
C GLN A 98 9.56 25.00 26.76
N ILE A 99 10.17 24.71 27.91
CA ILE A 99 9.55 24.73 29.23
C ILE A 99 10.58 25.35 30.16
N ASP A 100 10.35 26.58 30.63
CA ASP A 100 11.31 27.29 31.48
C ASP A 100 12.74 27.29 30.86
N GLU A 101 13.76 26.81 31.58
CA GLU A 101 15.14 26.70 31.12
C GLU A 101 15.44 25.38 30.35
N LEU A 102 14.41 24.58 30.04
CA LEU A 102 14.52 23.26 29.40
C LEU A 102 14.00 23.28 27.94
N ILE A 103 14.85 22.84 27.01
CA ILE A 103 14.50 22.62 25.61
C ILE A 103 14.55 21.12 25.31
N ILE A 104 13.47 20.58 24.75
CA ILE A 104 13.38 19.17 24.36
C ILE A 104 13.14 19.07 22.85
N GLY A 105 14.09 18.50 22.12
CA GLY A 105 13.92 18.16 20.70
C GLY A 105 13.49 16.71 20.55
N ILE A 106 12.31 16.45 19.99
CA ILE A 106 11.79 15.09 19.76
C ILE A 106 11.88 14.78 18.27
N GLU A 107 12.58 13.69 17.94
CA GLU A 107 12.55 13.08 16.62
C GLU A 107 11.59 11.87 16.67
N ASN A 108 10.54 11.92 15.86
CA ASN A 108 9.53 10.88 15.79
C ASN A 108 9.85 9.93 14.63
N LYS A 109 9.97 8.63 14.92
CA LYS A 109 10.28 7.60 13.93
C LYS A 109 9.41 6.38 14.15
N ILE A 110 8.51 6.10 13.21
CA ILE A 110 7.67 4.90 13.23
C ILE A 110 8.27 3.84 12.32
N PHE A 111 8.58 4.20 11.07
CA PHE A 111 9.14 3.27 10.07
C PHE A 111 10.44 3.77 9.44
N ALA A 112 10.70 5.08 9.48
CA ALA A 112 11.89 5.64 8.86
C ALA A 112 13.15 5.34 9.69
N THR A 113 14.24 5.02 8.99
CA THR A 113 15.58 4.91 9.59
C THR A 113 16.09 6.29 9.99
N LEU A 114 16.78 6.37 11.11
CA LEU A 114 17.47 7.59 11.52
C LEU A 114 18.67 7.82 10.58
N HIS A 115 18.92 9.07 10.20
CA HIS A 115 20.17 9.38 9.52
C HIS A 115 21.31 9.53 10.54
N ASN A 116 22.51 9.08 10.18
CA ASN A 116 23.67 9.12 11.07
C ASN A 116 23.87 10.52 11.67
N ASP A 117 24.04 10.55 12.99
CA ASP A 117 24.33 11.73 13.83
C ASP A 117 23.22 12.79 13.98
N GLN A 118 22.00 12.50 13.51
CA GLN A 118 20.89 13.44 13.48
C GLN A 118 20.52 14.01 14.87
N LEU A 119 20.50 13.18 15.92
CA LEU A 119 20.20 13.65 17.28
C LEU A 119 21.32 14.52 17.87
N ASN A 120 22.59 14.20 17.58
CA ASN A 120 23.72 15.03 17.99
C ASN A 120 23.70 16.38 17.30
N ASP A 121 23.41 16.39 16.00
CA ASP A 121 23.22 17.62 15.24
C ASP A 121 22.10 18.48 15.84
N TYR A 122 20.98 17.86 16.22
CA TYR A 122 19.89 18.58 16.86
C TYR A 122 20.28 19.13 18.22
N HIS A 123 20.89 18.32 19.08
CA HIS A 123 21.34 18.77 20.39
C HIS A 123 22.28 19.97 20.24
N ASN A 124 23.29 19.87 19.37
CA ASN A 124 24.25 20.95 19.14
C ASN A 124 23.59 22.23 18.61
N ASN A 125 22.64 22.11 17.68
CA ASN A 125 21.98 23.29 17.13
C ASN A 125 21.01 23.91 18.14
N LEU A 126 20.24 23.09 18.87
CA LEU A 126 19.30 23.55 19.89
C LEU A 126 20.04 24.22 21.07
N SER A 127 21.19 23.69 21.48
CA SER A 127 22.05 24.30 22.52
C SER A 127 22.66 25.64 22.11
N ASN A 128 22.69 25.93 20.79
CA ASN A 128 23.13 27.22 20.26
C ASN A 128 21.96 28.18 19.99
N ILE A 129 20.71 27.75 20.26
CA ILE A 129 19.56 28.65 20.17
C ILE A 129 19.58 29.55 21.39
N GLN A 130 19.97 30.79 21.18
CA GLN A 130 19.91 31.82 22.19
C GLN A 130 18.55 32.52 22.08
N LEU A 131 17.52 32.00 22.76
CA LEU A 131 16.19 32.64 22.75
C LEU A 131 15.60 32.79 24.16
N MET A 132 15.13 34.03 24.38
CA MET A 132 14.23 34.57 25.41
C MET A 132 14.71 34.77 26.84
N PHE A 133 15.85 34.23 27.28
CA PHE A 133 16.35 34.47 28.64
C PHE A 133 17.62 35.31 28.67
N ASP A 134 17.78 36.07 29.76
CA ASP A 134 18.97 36.88 30.05
C ASP A 134 20.25 36.05 29.84
N SER A 135 21.27 36.71 29.29
CA SER A 135 22.51 36.11 28.76
C SER A 135 23.37 35.31 29.75
N ASP A 136 22.92 35.12 30.99
CA ASP A 136 23.67 34.52 32.09
C ASP A 136 23.12 33.14 32.54
N VAL A 137 22.08 32.60 31.89
CA VAL A 137 21.47 31.30 32.27
C VAL A 137 21.73 30.24 31.20
N SER A 138 22.33 29.12 31.59
CA SER A 138 22.58 27.97 30.71
C SER A 138 21.30 27.15 30.49
N GLN A 139 20.84 27.07 29.24
CA GLN A 139 19.68 26.24 28.88
C GLN A 139 20.04 24.75 28.86
N ASN A 140 19.18 23.94 29.50
CA ASN A 140 19.30 22.49 29.47
C ASN A 140 18.63 21.95 28.22
N VAL A 141 19.38 21.22 27.38
CA VAL A 141 18.86 20.65 26.13
C VAL A 141 18.84 19.12 26.20
N VAL A 142 17.68 18.53 25.92
CA VAL A 142 17.50 17.08 25.82
C VAL A 142 16.98 16.74 24.42
N THR A 143 17.60 15.79 23.74
CA THR A 143 17.04 15.24 22.49
C THR A 143 16.47 13.84 22.72
N VAL A 144 15.26 13.62 22.25
CA VAL A 144 14.49 12.39 22.43
C VAL A 144 14.29 11.72 21.08
N LEU A 145 14.67 10.45 20.97
CA LEU A 145 14.18 9.58 19.90
C LEU A 145 12.91 8.87 20.39
N LEU A 146 11.78 9.12 19.74
CA LEU A 146 10.54 8.38 19.98
C LEU A 146 10.33 7.38 18.85
N ALA A 147 10.40 6.08 19.16
CA ALA A 147 10.24 5.03 18.16
C ALA A 147 9.57 3.76 18.73
N PRO A 148 8.95 2.91 17.90
CA PRO A 148 8.43 1.63 18.37
C PRO A 148 9.50 0.73 18.96
N SER A 149 9.16 -0.11 19.94
CA SER A 149 10.12 -0.99 20.64
C SER A 149 10.89 -1.95 19.73
N TRP A 150 10.32 -2.32 18.58
CA TRP A 150 10.91 -3.15 17.54
C TRP A 150 11.82 -2.37 16.57
N SER A 151 11.89 -1.04 16.68
CA SER A 151 12.76 -0.22 15.83
C SER A 151 14.24 -0.55 16.07
N LYS A 152 14.97 -0.78 14.96
CA LYS A 152 16.42 -1.01 15.00
C LYS A 152 17.19 0.23 15.49
N GLU A 153 16.60 1.41 15.39
CA GLU A 153 17.21 2.69 15.77
C GLU A 153 17.44 2.81 17.28
N LEU A 154 16.57 2.20 18.10
CA LEU A 154 16.71 2.14 19.56
C LEU A 154 17.98 1.38 20.03
N SER A 155 18.70 0.74 19.11
CA SER A 155 19.96 0.05 19.41
C SER A 155 21.20 0.77 18.86
N GLY A 156 21.00 1.93 18.21
CA GLY A 156 22.04 2.78 17.61
C GLY A 156 22.88 3.57 18.63
N MET A 157 22.40 3.79 19.86
CA MET A 157 23.17 4.46 20.93
C MET A 157 24.27 3.59 21.58
N LYS A 158 24.70 2.48 20.94
CA LYS A 158 25.78 1.63 21.47
C LYS A 158 27.15 2.31 21.51
N ASP A 159 27.38 3.34 20.69
CA ASP A 159 28.68 4.05 20.64
C ASP A 159 28.81 5.18 21.69
N LEU A 160 27.80 5.41 22.53
CA LEU A 160 27.87 6.37 23.66
C LEU A 160 27.89 5.69 25.03
N LYS A 161 27.85 4.35 25.09
CA LYS A 161 27.88 3.57 26.33
C LYS A 161 29.31 3.20 26.76
N ASP A 162 30.20 4.18 26.88
CA ASP A 162 31.45 3.97 27.61
C ASP A 162 31.16 4.13 29.12
N LYS A 163 30.72 3.03 29.73
CA LYS A 163 30.10 2.93 31.08
C LYS A 163 31.01 3.26 32.28
N ASN A 164 32.16 3.90 32.10
CA ASN A 164 33.09 4.21 33.19
C ASN A 164 33.31 5.70 33.49
N LYS A 165 32.55 6.59 32.84
CA LYS A 165 32.42 8.00 33.24
C LYS A 165 31.02 8.44 32.91
N LEU A 166 30.23 8.83 33.90
CA LEU A 166 29.22 9.90 33.82
C LEU A 166 28.50 9.94 35.17
N ASN A 167 28.74 11.04 35.89
CA ASN A 167 27.98 11.42 37.07
C ASN A 167 26.55 11.79 36.64
N ASP A 168 25.61 11.75 37.59
CA ASP A 168 24.17 11.96 37.45
C ASP A 168 23.71 13.38 36.99
N GLU A 169 24.53 14.11 36.21
CA GLU A 169 24.19 15.42 35.65
C GLU A 169 24.20 15.34 34.10
N GLU A 170 23.05 15.68 33.50
CA GLU A 170 22.79 15.86 32.06
C GLU A 170 22.80 14.61 31.15
N LYS A 171 21.71 13.83 31.14
CA LYS A 171 21.39 13.01 29.95
C LYS A 171 20.97 13.91 28.79
N LYS A 172 21.94 14.29 27.96
CA LYS A 172 21.74 15.15 26.77
C LYS A 172 20.86 14.49 25.69
N GLN A 173 20.77 13.16 25.69
CA GLN A 173 19.97 12.39 24.74
C GLN A 173 19.31 11.19 25.41
N THR A 174 18.11 10.83 24.95
CA THR A 174 17.37 9.66 25.44
C THR A 174 16.53 9.03 24.33
N GLU A 175 16.16 7.77 24.53
CA GLU A 175 15.29 6.98 23.66
C GLU A 175 14.04 6.60 24.45
N ILE A 176 12.86 6.78 23.86
CA ILE A 176 11.56 6.45 24.45
C ILE A 176 10.81 5.59 23.44
N THR A 177 10.11 4.58 23.94
CA THR A 177 9.25 3.77 23.08
C THR A 177 7.82 4.28 23.05
N TYR A 178 7.13 4.10 21.91
CA TYR A 178 5.69 4.37 21.84
C TYR A 178 4.91 3.58 22.88
N GLU A 179 5.34 2.36 23.17
CA GLU A 179 4.74 1.46 24.14
C GLU A 179 4.86 2.00 25.57
N LEU A 180 6.03 2.50 25.95
CA LEU A 180 6.24 3.16 27.25
C LEU A 180 5.40 4.43 27.34
N LEU A 181 5.37 5.24 26.27
CA LEU A 181 4.56 6.45 26.24
C LEU A 181 3.06 6.15 26.38
N SER A 182 2.59 5.10 25.72
CA SER A 182 1.20 4.63 25.84
C SER A 182 0.90 4.10 27.25
N GLU A 183 1.84 3.47 27.92
CA GLU A 183 1.67 2.99 29.30
C GLU A 183 1.45 4.18 30.24
N VAL A 184 2.37 5.16 30.24
CA VAL A 184 2.24 6.34 31.12
C VAL A 184 1.01 7.19 30.79
N PHE A 185 0.62 7.30 29.51
CA PHE A 185 -0.61 8.01 29.14
C PHE A 185 -1.87 7.26 29.60
N SER A 186 -1.87 5.93 29.57
CA SER A 186 -3.03 5.14 30.00
C SER A 186 -3.34 5.27 31.50
N GLU A 187 -2.33 5.62 32.32
CA GLU A 187 -2.49 5.84 33.76
C GLU A 187 -3.14 7.19 34.11
N ILE A 188 -3.25 8.11 33.14
CA ILE A 188 -3.81 9.44 33.38
C ILE A 188 -5.33 9.31 33.61
N PRO A 189 -5.86 9.72 34.79
CA PRO A 189 -7.28 9.62 35.04
C PRO A 189 -8.05 10.75 34.34
N GLN A 190 -9.23 10.43 33.80
CA GLN A 190 -10.10 11.39 33.09
C GLN A 190 -10.38 12.69 33.86
N LYS A 191 -10.43 12.65 35.21
CA LYS A 191 -10.67 13.83 36.05
C LYS A 191 -9.62 14.93 35.90
N ASN A 192 -8.44 14.61 35.37
CA ASN A 192 -7.30 15.53 35.23
C ASN A 192 -7.29 16.26 33.87
N ILE A 193 -8.19 15.90 32.95
CA ILE A 193 -8.20 16.39 31.57
C ILE A 193 -9.65 16.65 31.12
N GLU A 194 -9.88 17.69 30.32
CA GLU A 194 -11.20 17.91 29.69
C GLU A 194 -11.62 16.67 28.88
N TYR A 195 -12.89 16.27 28.97
CA TYR A 195 -13.40 15.04 28.36
C TYR A 195 -13.00 14.86 26.88
N ARG A 196 -13.07 15.93 26.07
CA ARG A 196 -12.70 15.89 24.65
C ARG A 196 -11.21 15.58 24.44
N HIS A 197 -10.34 16.16 25.27
CA HIS A 197 -8.90 15.94 25.19
C HIS A 197 -8.53 14.56 25.74
N TYR A 198 -9.25 14.10 26.76
CA TYR A 198 -9.10 12.73 27.28
C TYR A 198 -9.47 11.67 26.24
N PHE A 199 -10.52 11.91 25.45
CA PHE A 199 -10.85 11.08 24.30
C PHE A 199 -9.70 11.01 23.29
N ILE A 200 -9.12 12.17 22.93
CA ILE A 200 -7.98 12.24 21.98
C ILE A 200 -6.74 11.51 22.53
N LEU A 201 -6.50 11.58 23.84
CA LEU A 201 -5.42 10.85 24.51
C LEU A 201 -5.65 9.33 24.48
N ASN A 202 -6.87 8.88 24.80
CA ASN A 202 -7.22 7.46 24.75
C ASN A 202 -7.17 6.90 23.34
N GLU A 203 -7.55 7.68 22.33
CA GLU A 203 -7.40 7.28 20.93
C GLU A 203 -5.92 7.11 20.55
N PHE A 204 -5.01 7.89 21.14
CA PHE A 204 -3.57 7.72 20.91
C PHE A 204 -3.05 6.43 21.55
N VAL A 205 -3.45 6.17 22.81
CA VAL A 205 -3.14 4.92 23.53
C VAL A 205 -3.66 3.71 22.74
N LYS A 206 -4.90 3.80 22.24
CA LYS A 206 -5.51 2.78 21.40
C LYS A 206 -4.72 2.58 20.11
N TYR A 207 -4.36 3.65 19.40
CA TYR A 207 -3.51 3.58 18.21
C TYR A 207 -2.19 2.84 18.49
N VAL A 208 -1.50 3.14 19.59
CA VAL A 208 -0.26 2.44 19.94
C VAL A 208 -0.52 0.95 20.19
N ASN A 209 -1.57 0.60 20.94
CA ASN A 209 -1.85 -0.81 21.22
C ASN A 209 -2.28 -1.57 19.96
N ASP A 210 -3.19 -1.03 19.16
CA ASP A 210 -3.81 -1.73 18.04
C ASP A 210 -2.94 -1.74 16.78
N TYR A 211 -2.06 -0.74 16.61
CA TYR A 211 -1.20 -0.60 15.43
C TYR A 211 0.26 -0.85 15.77
N ILE A 212 0.83 -0.10 16.71
CA ILE A 212 2.28 -0.16 16.99
C ILE A 212 2.68 -1.47 17.67
N LYS A 213 1.87 -1.97 18.62
CA LYS A 213 2.12 -3.26 19.30
C LYS A 213 1.60 -4.45 18.50
N GLU A 214 0.36 -4.40 18.03
CA GLU A 214 -0.31 -5.55 17.40
C GLU A 214 0.12 -5.80 15.94
N GLU A 215 0.27 -4.78 15.08
CA GLU A 215 0.70 -5.00 13.69
C GLU A 215 2.19 -5.35 13.57
N ALA A 216 2.98 -5.16 14.63
CA ALA A 216 4.42 -5.42 14.62
C ALA A 216 4.84 -6.82 15.09
N MET A 217 3.96 -7.63 15.71
CA MET A 217 4.45 -8.82 16.45
C MET A 217 3.99 -10.20 15.98
N GLU A 218 2.78 -10.41 15.46
CA GLU A 218 2.36 -11.78 15.11
C GLU A 218 2.38 -12.08 13.61
N LEU A 219 1.96 -11.14 12.76
CA LEU A 219 1.98 -11.35 11.31
C LEU A 219 3.38 -11.14 10.74
N GLU A 220 4.12 -10.09 11.11
CA GLU A 220 5.42 -9.81 10.47
C GLU A 220 6.51 -10.84 10.75
N VAL A 221 6.63 -11.42 11.94
CA VAL A 221 7.76 -12.32 12.25
C VAL A 221 7.61 -13.68 11.57
N GLU A 222 6.40 -14.28 11.60
CA GLU A 222 6.15 -15.55 10.92
C GLU A 222 6.24 -15.39 9.40
N TRP A 223 5.65 -14.32 8.84
CA TRP A 223 5.77 -14.01 7.42
C TRP A 223 7.19 -13.61 7.01
N ALA A 224 7.95 -12.89 7.84
CA ALA A 224 9.34 -12.57 7.56
C ALA A 224 10.23 -13.82 7.60
N ASN A 225 10.02 -14.71 8.56
CA ASN A 225 10.73 -15.99 8.65
C ASN A 225 10.37 -16.89 7.45
N PHE A 226 9.09 -16.96 7.08
CA PHE A 226 8.62 -17.67 5.90
C PHE A 226 9.26 -17.11 4.63
N ASN A 227 9.15 -15.80 4.40
CA ASN A 227 9.71 -15.11 3.25
C ASN A 227 11.23 -15.28 3.18
N SER A 228 11.94 -15.17 4.30
CA SER A 228 13.38 -15.38 4.38
C SER A 228 13.77 -16.82 4.02
N LYS A 229 13.07 -17.81 4.59
CA LYS A 229 13.34 -19.24 4.35
C LYS A 229 13.07 -19.64 2.90
N TYR A 230 11.98 -19.14 2.30
CA TYR A 230 11.51 -19.55 0.98
C TYR A 230 11.74 -18.50 -0.12
N SER A 231 12.51 -17.43 0.13
CA SER A 231 12.72 -16.31 -0.81
C SER A 231 13.13 -16.76 -2.22
N ASN A 232 14.08 -17.69 -2.31
CA ASN A 232 14.55 -18.23 -3.59
C ASN A 232 13.46 -19.03 -4.31
N ASP A 233 12.65 -19.79 -3.57
CA ASP A 233 11.57 -20.60 -4.13
C ASP A 233 10.43 -19.70 -4.63
N LEU A 234 10.04 -18.69 -3.85
CA LEU A 234 9.06 -17.67 -4.23
C LEU A 234 9.52 -16.89 -5.48
N SER A 235 10.79 -16.47 -5.51
CA SER A 235 11.39 -15.79 -6.67
C SER A 235 11.39 -16.70 -7.90
N HIS A 236 11.72 -17.98 -7.74
CA HIS A 236 11.69 -18.95 -8.82
C HIS A 236 10.26 -19.17 -9.35
N ILE A 237 9.27 -19.32 -8.47
CA ILE A 237 7.85 -19.47 -8.83
C ILE A 237 7.37 -18.24 -9.61
N PHE A 238 7.68 -17.03 -9.10
CA PHE A 238 7.32 -15.77 -9.76
C PHE A 238 7.91 -15.67 -11.17
N ASN A 239 9.21 -15.94 -11.30
CA ASN A 239 9.90 -15.86 -12.58
C ASN A 239 9.35 -16.90 -13.57
N LYS A 240 9.14 -18.15 -13.11
CA LYS A 240 8.58 -19.21 -13.96
C LYS A 240 7.15 -18.93 -14.40
N GLY A 241 6.30 -18.43 -13.50
CA GLY A 241 4.94 -18.03 -13.87
C GLY A 241 4.95 -16.88 -14.88
N SER A 242 5.83 -15.90 -14.69
CA SER A 242 6.00 -14.78 -15.63
C SER A 242 6.47 -15.25 -17.02
N GLU A 243 7.44 -16.17 -17.10
CA GLU A 243 7.88 -16.79 -18.35
C GLU A 243 6.73 -17.53 -19.05
N GLN A 244 5.96 -18.33 -18.30
CA GLN A 244 4.81 -19.08 -18.83
C GLN A 244 3.70 -18.14 -19.33
N LEU A 245 3.46 -17.04 -18.62
CA LEU A 245 2.49 -16.03 -19.00
C LEU A 245 2.88 -15.33 -20.30
N ALA A 246 4.16 -14.97 -20.46
CA ALA A 246 4.68 -14.40 -21.69
C ALA A 246 4.52 -15.38 -22.86
N PHE A 247 4.85 -16.66 -22.65
CA PHE A 247 4.66 -17.69 -23.67
C PHE A 247 3.20 -17.86 -24.09
N LEU A 248 2.27 -17.91 -23.13
CA LEU A 248 0.84 -17.98 -23.42
C LEU A 248 0.37 -16.72 -24.17
N SER A 249 0.83 -15.54 -23.75
CA SER A 249 0.51 -14.28 -24.40
C SER A 249 0.92 -14.28 -25.88
N ASP A 250 2.15 -14.70 -26.17
CA ASP A 250 2.67 -14.78 -27.54
C ASP A 250 1.86 -15.79 -28.39
N LYS A 251 1.45 -16.91 -27.79
CA LYS A 251 0.56 -17.88 -28.45
C LYS A 251 -0.82 -17.28 -28.77
N ILE A 252 -1.45 -16.56 -27.84
CA ILE A 252 -2.75 -15.92 -28.07
C ILE A 252 -2.64 -14.84 -29.15
N GLU A 253 -1.58 -14.02 -29.12
CA GLU A 253 -1.37 -13.00 -30.14
C GLU A 253 -1.16 -13.60 -31.53
N LYS A 254 -0.35 -14.67 -31.65
CA LYS A 254 -0.19 -15.38 -32.92
C LYS A 254 -1.52 -15.97 -33.39
N PHE A 255 -2.27 -16.60 -32.49
CA PHE A 255 -3.60 -17.14 -32.76
C PHE A 255 -4.55 -16.06 -33.29
N LEU A 256 -4.63 -14.90 -32.62
CA LEU A 256 -5.50 -13.80 -33.06
C LEU A 256 -5.07 -13.20 -34.39
N ASN A 257 -3.78 -13.19 -34.71
CA ASN A 257 -3.30 -12.80 -36.04
C ASN A 257 -3.79 -13.76 -37.13
N GLU A 258 -3.71 -15.08 -36.88
CA GLU A 258 -4.25 -16.08 -37.80
C GLU A 258 -5.78 -15.91 -37.96
N MET A 259 -6.49 -15.69 -36.85
CA MET A 259 -7.93 -15.44 -36.85
C MET A 259 -8.31 -14.17 -37.59
N GLY A 260 -7.58 -13.07 -37.41
CA GLY A 260 -7.84 -11.83 -38.13
C GLY A 260 -7.77 -12.02 -39.65
N ILE A 261 -6.78 -12.80 -40.13
CA ILE A 261 -6.66 -13.16 -41.56
C ILE A 261 -7.83 -14.05 -42.00
N GLU A 262 -8.22 -15.03 -41.19
CA GLU A 262 -9.28 -15.99 -41.53
C GLU A 262 -10.67 -15.32 -41.57
N LEU A 263 -10.95 -14.40 -40.64
CA LEU A 263 -12.22 -13.71 -40.50
C LEU A 263 -12.37 -12.54 -41.47
N PHE A 264 -11.35 -11.69 -41.58
CA PHE A 264 -11.43 -10.41 -42.28
C PHE A 264 -10.64 -10.41 -43.60
N GLY A 265 -9.85 -11.45 -43.86
CA GLY A 265 -9.03 -11.57 -45.06
C GLY A 265 -7.60 -11.04 -44.89
N PRO A 266 -6.73 -11.26 -45.89
CA PRO A 266 -5.34 -10.82 -45.84
C PRO A 266 -5.24 -9.29 -45.91
N LYS A 267 -4.09 -8.72 -45.51
CA LYS A 267 -3.79 -7.29 -45.71
C LYS A 267 -3.90 -6.94 -47.20
N ILE A 268 -4.74 -5.98 -47.60
CA ILE A 268 -4.82 -5.54 -49.01
C ILE A 268 -4.70 -4.01 -49.11
N ASN A 269 -3.73 -3.60 -49.95
CA ASN A 269 -3.38 -2.28 -50.48
C ASN A 269 -3.10 -1.14 -49.48
N ASN A 270 -1.90 -0.54 -49.62
CA ASN A 270 -1.31 0.52 -48.79
C ASN A 270 -0.80 0.10 -47.39
N ASP A 271 -0.35 -1.16 -47.22
CA ASP A 271 0.27 -1.69 -45.99
C ASP A 271 -0.58 -1.65 -44.70
N LYS A 272 -1.87 -1.34 -44.78
CA LYS A 272 -2.79 -1.41 -43.64
C LYS A 272 -3.49 -2.77 -43.58
N ALA A 273 -3.43 -3.40 -42.42
CA ALA A 273 -4.23 -4.59 -42.13
C ALA A 273 -5.70 -4.19 -41.98
N GLN A 274 -6.63 -5.05 -42.41
CA GLN A 274 -8.08 -4.85 -42.19
C GLN A 274 -8.51 -5.07 -40.73
N TYR A 275 -7.56 -5.48 -39.89
CA TYR A 275 -7.75 -5.72 -38.48
C TYR A 275 -6.50 -5.26 -37.70
N SER A 276 -6.68 -4.96 -36.42
CA SER A 276 -5.59 -4.72 -35.47
C SER A 276 -5.78 -5.56 -34.22
N ILE A 277 -4.68 -5.79 -33.51
CA ILE A 277 -4.68 -6.51 -32.24
C ILE A 277 -4.07 -5.60 -31.19
N ASP A 278 -4.85 -5.33 -30.14
CA ASP A 278 -4.36 -4.68 -28.94
C ASP A 278 -4.30 -5.71 -27.82
N LYS A 279 -3.23 -5.70 -27.03
CA LYS A 279 -3.08 -6.61 -25.89
C LYS A 279 -2.70 -5.84 -24.63
N LYS A 280 -3.23 -6.30 -23.50
CA LYS A 280 -2.85 -5.81 -22.18
C LYS A 280 -2.63 -7.00 -21.25
N VAL A 281 -1.36 -7.31 -21.04
CA VAL A 281 -0.89 -8.38 -20.15
C VAL A 281 -0.02 -7.75 -19.07
N THR A 282 -0.54 -7.70 -17.86
CA THR A 282 0.11 -7.17 -16.66
C THR A 282 -0.28 -8.05 -15.48
N SER A 283 0.33 -7.85 -14.31
CA SER A 283 -0.08 -8.57 -13.09
C SER A 283 -1.54 -8.33 -12.66
N LYS A 284 -2.21 -7.33 -13.24
CA LYS A 284 -3.61 -6.99 -12.93
C LYS A 284 -4.57 -7.30 -14.07
N VAL A 285 -4.08 -7.44 -15.30
CA VAL A 285 -4.95 -7.43 -16.48
C VAL A 285 -4.43 -8.44 -17.50
N PHE A 286 -5.34 -9.25 -18.05
CA PHE A 286 -5.02 -10.24 -19.08
C PHE A 286 -6.13 -10.27 -20.12
N TYR A 287 -5.98 -9.48 -21.18
CA TYR A 287 -6.88 -9.49 -22.33
C TYR A 287 -6.17 -9.18 -23.65
N PHE A 288 -6.81 -9.61 -24.74
CA PHE A 288 -6.41 -9.40 -26.12
C PHE A 288 -7.65 -9.05 -26.94
N GLN A 289 -7.57 -7.95 -27.66
CA GLN A 289 -8.66 -7.37 -28.42
C GLN A 289 -8.32 -7.46 -29.91
N LEU A 290 -9.25 -8.02 -30.69
CA LEU A 290 -9.17 -8.13 -32.14
C LEU A 290 -10.20 -7.17 -32.75
N PHE A 291 -9.70 -6.10 -33.35
CA PHE A 291 -10.49 -5.06 -34.00
C PHE A 291 -10.53 -5.30 -35.50
N ASP A 292 -11.71 -5.15 -36.09
CA ASP A 292 -11.89 -4.98 -37.54
C ASP A 292 -12.23 -3.51 -37.84
N ASP A 293 -11.77 -2.99 -38.98
CA ASP A 293 -11.96 -1.58 -39.37
C ASP A 293 -13.43 -1.12 -39.41
N GLN A 294 -14.39 -2.03 -39.67
CA GLN A 294 -15.81 -1.71 -39.74
C GLN A 294 -16.43 -1.66 -38.34
N MET A 295 -16.09 -2.61 -37.47
CA MET A 295 -16.56 -2.64 -36.07
C MET A 295 -15.87 -1.60 -35.19
N ALA A 296 -14.58 -1.32 -35.43
CA ALA A 296 -13.78 -0.38 -34.65
C ALA A 296 -14.32 1.06 -34.67
N LYS A 297 -15.00 1.47 -35.75
CA LYS A 297 -15.71 2.77 -35.85
C LYS A 297 -16.75 2.96 -34.75
N TYR A 298 -17.30 1.87 -34.25
CA TYR A 298 -18.32 1.85 -33.21
C TYR A 298 -17.75 1.45 -31.84
N ASN A 299 -16.42 1.32 -31.74
CA ASN A 299 -15.72 0.80 -30.57
C ASN A 299 -16.23 -0.59 -30.17
N ILE A 300 -16.35 -1.48 -31.16
CA ILE A 300 -16.76 -2.87 -31.00
C ILE A 300 -15.63 -3.77 -31.48
N HIS A 301 -15.31 -4.81 -30.71
CA HIS A 301 -14.22 -5.74 -31.03
C HIS A 301 -14.47 -7.11 -30.41
N TYR A 302 -13.76 -8.12 -30.91
CA TYR A 302 -13.67 -9.40 -30.21
C TYR A 302 -12.62 -9.32 -29.12
N GLU A 303 -12.87 -9.94 -27.97
CA GLU A 303 -11.90 -9.99 -26.89
C GLU A 303 -11.73 -11.41 -26.34
N ILE A 304 -10.48 -11.81 -26.12
CA ILE A 304 -10.10 -12.98 -25.35
C ILE A 304 -9.42 -12.51 -24.08
N GLY A 305 -9.98 -12.85 -22.92
CA GLY A 305 -9.41 -12.47 -21.62
C GLY A 305 -9.74 -13.45 -20.51
N SER A 306 -9.15 -13.26 -19.32
CA SER A 306 -9.46 -14.08 -18.14
C SER A 306 -10.21 -13.26 -17.10
N GLU A 307 -11.33 -13.79 -16.62
CA GLU A 307 -12.12 -13.15 -15.57
C GLU A 307 -11.41 -13.32 -14.22
N ASN A 308 -11.35 -12.24 -13.42
CA ASN A 308 -10.65 -12.18 -12.13
C ASN A 308 -9.13 -12.41 -12.21
N TYR A 309 -8.46 -11.99 -13.29
CA TYR A 309 -7.01 -12.08 -13.39
C TYR A 309 -6.27 -11.28 -12.31
N GLU A 310 -6.88 -10.19 -11.82
CA GLU A 310 -6.34 -9.35 -10.74
C GLU A 310 -5.95 -10.13 -9.48
N SER A 311 -6.65 -11.22 -9.17
CA SER A 311 -6.33 -12.06 -7.99
C SER A 311 -5.28 -13.13 -8.25
N LYS A 312 -4.84 -13.31 -9.50
CA LYS A 312 -3.96 -14.40 -9.94
C LYS A 312 -2.54 -13.96 -10.30
N GLY A 313 -2.31 -12.67 -10.57
CA GLY A 313 -0.96 -12.11 -10.70
C GLY A 313 -0.18 -12.67 -11.89
N PHE A 314 0.77 -13.59 -11.61
CA PHE A 314 1.62 -14.27 -12.60
C PHE A 314 1.21 -15.73 -12.85
N ILE A 315 0.10 -16.18 -12.26
CA ILE A 315 -0.45 -17.53 -12.44
C ILE A 315 -1.20 -17.58 -13.78
N LEU A 316 -1.03 -18.69 -14.50
CA LEU A 316 -1.74 -18.92 -15.76
C LEU A 316 -3.26 -18.90 -15.53
N PRO A 317 -4.03 -18.28 -16.44
CA PRO A 317 -5.47 -18.27 -16.35
C PRO A 317 -6.04 -19.69 -16.46
N THR A 318 -6.99 -20.04 -15.60
CA THR A 318 -7.65 -21.35 -15.62
C THR A 318 -8.68 -21.47 -16.74
N ASN A 319 -9.18 -20.33 -17.22
CA ASN A 319 -10.10 -20.23 -18.34
C ASN A 319 -9.84 -18.97 -19.16
N LEU A 320 -10.28 -19.00 -20.42
CA LEU A 320 -10.37 -17.84 -21.28
C LEU A 320 -11.82 -17.61 -21.68
N LYS A 321 -12.22 -16.36 -21.63
CA LYS A 321 -13.53 -15.87 -22.01
C LYS A 321 -13.39 -15.25 -23.40
N LEU A 322 -14.15 -15.77 -24.36
CA LEU A 322 -14.32 -15.15 -25.66
C LEU A 322 -15.55 -14.25 -25.58
N THR A 323 -15.38 -12.97 -25.86
CA THR A 323 -16.44 -11.98 -25.81
C THR A 323 -16.47 -11.12 -27.07
N ILE A 324 -17.59 -10.45 -27.26
CA ILE A 324 -17.68 -9.26 -28.09
C ILE A 324 -17.94 -8.07 -27.16
N ASP A 325 -17.06 -7.08 -27.22
CA ASP A 325 -17.17 -5.86 -26.42
C ASP A 325 -17.92 -4.79 -27.22
N PHE A 326 -18.88 -4.15 -26.57
CA PHE A 326 -19.68 -3.04 -27.08
C PHE A 326 -19.44 -1.81 -26.18
N GLU A 327 -18.26 -1.21 -26.30
CA GLU A 327 -17.84 -0.13 -25.41
C GLU A 327 -18.67 1.14 -25.59
N ASN A 328 -19.14 1.41 -26.82
CA ASN A 328 -20.01 2.55 -27.10
C ASN A 328 -21.44 2.31 -26.58
N ARG A 329 -21.77 2.96 -25.46
CA ARG A 329 -23.09 2.86 -24.79
C ARG A 329 -24.26 3.23 -25.71
N THR A 330 -24.13 4.27 -26.54
CA THR A 330 -25.21 4.73 -27.42
C THR A 330 -25.51 3.67 -28.47
N VAL A 331 -24.47 3.20 -29.17
CA VAL A 331 -24.58 2.14 -30.18
C VAL A 331 -25.14 0.86 -29.55
N ARG A 332 -24.64 0.47 -28.38
CA ARG A 332 -25.13 -0.72 -27.66
C ARG A 332 -26.62 -0.64 -27.32
N ASN A 333 -27.11 0.53 -26.91
CA ASN A 333 -28.52 0.73 -26.61
C ASN A 333 -29.39 0.63 -27.88
N GLN A 334 -28.96 1.25 -28.98
CA GLN A 334 -29.66 1.17 -30.27
C GLN A 334 -29.71 -0.28 -30.79
N LEU A 335 -28.59 -1.01 -30.75
CA LEU A 335 -28.55 -2.43 -31.09
C LEU A 335 -29.49 -3.27 -30.21
N ASN A 336 -29.64 -2.95 -28.92
CA ASN A 336 -30.56 -3.68 -28.06
C ASN A 336 -32.03 -3.57 -28.50
N GLU A 337 -32.40 -2.48 -29.18
CA GLU A 337 -33.77 -2.23 -29.65
C GLU A 337 -34.08 -2.95 -30.97
N HIS A 338 -33.10 -3.12 -31.86
CA HIS A 338 -33.34 -3.55 -33.24
C HIS A 338 -32.41 -4.64 -33.79
N ARG A 339 -31.54 -5.26 -32.97
CA ARG A 339 -30.59 -6.29 -33.43
C ARG A 339 -31.29 -7.51 -34.04
N ASN A 340 -30.68 -8.04 -35.09
CA ASN A 340 -31.09 -9.24 -35.81
C ASN A 340 -30.09 -10.39 -35.67
N PHE A 341 -29.00 -10.21 -34.93
CA PHE A 341 -27.99 -11.24 -34.67
C PHE A 341 -28.23 -11.99 -33.34
N GLU A 342 -27.68 -13.19 -33.24
CA GLU A 342 -27.94 -14.17 -32.18
C GLU A 342 -27.19 -13.88 -30.87
N LEU A 343 -27.86 -13.20 -29.93
CA LEU A 343 -27.52 -13.22 -28.50
C LEU A 343 -28.80 -13.26 -27.65
N LYS A 344 -29.00 -14.35 -26.89
CA LYS A 344 -30.23 -14.64 -26.11
C LYS A 344 -30.49 -13.69 -24.94
N ARG A 345 -29.60 -12.73 -24.70
CA ARG A 345 -29.64 -11.75 -23.61
C ARG A 345 -29.42 -10.34 -24.16
N PRO A 346 -29.81 -9.28 -23.42
CA PRO A 346 -29.42 -7.92 -23.75
C PRO A 346 -27.90 -7.81 -23.89
N LEU A 347 -27.45 -6.93 -24.78
CA LEU A 347 -26.04 -6.60 -24.94
C LEU A 347 -25.56 -5.88 -23.68
N GLU A 348 -24.57 -6.47 -23.04
CA GLU A 348 -23.81 -5.87 -21.95
C GLU A 348 -22.57 -5.15 -22.52
N PHE A 349 -21.84 -4.40 -21.68
CA PHE A 349 -20.57 -3.80 -22.08
C PHE A 349 -19.66 -4.86 -22.70
N GLN A 350 -19.39 -5.93 -21.95
CA GLN A 350 -18.67 -7.10 -22.45
C GLN A 350 -19.64 -8.28 -22.55
N THR A 351 -20.02 -8.69 -23.76
CA THR A 351 -20.97 -9.80 -23.94
C THR A 351 -20.25 -11.12 -24.25
N THR A 352 -20.36 -12.10 -23.34
CA THR A 352 -19.75 -13.43 -23.52
C THR A 352 -20.35 -14.19 -24.70
N ILE A 353 -19.47 -14.66 -25.59
CA ILE A 353 -19.76 -15.64 -26.64
C ILE A 353 -19.60 -17.05 -26.05
N ASN A 354 -18.46 -17.33 -25.40
CA ASN A 354 -18.21 -18.59 -24.70
C ASN A 354 -17.11 -18.46 -23.62
N VAL A 355 -17.02 -19.44 -22.73
CA VAL A 355 -15.92 -19.61 -21.76
C VAL A 355 -15.25 -20.96 -22.02
N PHE A 356 -13.92 -20.99 -22.01
CA PHE A 356 -13.12 -22.18 -22.29
C PHE A 356 -12.21 -22.46 -21.10
N ASP A 357 -12.36 -23.64 -20.50
CA ASP A 357 -11.41 -24.13 -19.50
C ASP A 357 -10.11 -24.54 -20.19
N LEU A 358 -8.97 -24.16 -19.60
CA LEU A 358 -7.67 -24.38 -20.23
C LEU A 358 -6.96 -25.60 -19.66
N ASP A 359 -6.66 -26.56 -20.53
CA ASP A 359 -5.74 -27.67 -20.25
C ASP A 359 -4.32 -27.36 -20.73
N TYR A 360 -3.38 -27.21 -19.78
CA TYR A 360 -1.96 -26.99 -20.04
C TYR A 360 -1.10 -28.26 -19.90
N SER A 361 -1.72 -29.44 -19.77
CA SER A 361 -1.01 -30.70 -19.51
C SER A 361 -0.07 -31.14 -20.63
N SER A 362 -0.31 -30.67 -21.87
CA SER A 362 0.55 -30.95 -23.02
C SER A 362 0.40 -29.89 -24.11
N GLU A 363 1.38 -29.80 -25.02
CA GLU A 363 1.27 -28.93 -26.20
C GLU A 363 0.05 -29.28 -27.06
N LYS A 364 -0.29 -30.57 -27.16
CA LYS A 364 -1.50 -31.03 -27.85
C LYS A 364 -2.76 -30.50 -27.20
N SER A 365 -2.86 -30.55 -25.86
CA SER A 365 -3.99 -29.99 -25.11
C SER A 365 -4.12 -28.48 -25.31
N ILE A 366 -3.00 -27.75 -25.27
CA ILE A 366 -2.99 -26.31 -25.54
C ILE A 366 -3.53 -26.02 -26.94
N ASN A 367 -3.07 -26.75 -27.95
CA ASN A 367 -3.54 -26.57 -29.33
C ASN A 367 -5.03 -26.91 -29.46
N ASN A 368 -5.52 -27.96 -28.80
CA ASN A 368 -6.94 -28.28 -28.76
C ASN A 368 -7.77 -27.12 -28.16
N ASN A 369 -7.31 -26.49 -27.06
CA ASN A 369 -7.99 -25.33 -26.49
C ASN A 369 -8.15 -24.21 -27.55
N PHE A 370 -7.09 -23.92 -28.31
CA PHE A 370 -7.12 -22.90 -29.37
C PHE A 370 -8.00 -23.31 -30.56
N ASP A 371 -8.06 -24.59 -30.92
CA ASP A 371 -8.95 -25.08 -31.96
C ASP A 371 -10.43 -24.95 -31.55
N GLU A 372 -10.76 -25.21 -30.28
CA GLU A 372 -12.11 -24.97 -29.75
C GLU A 372 -12.49 -23.49 -29.79
N ILE A 373 -11.58 -22.60 -29.39
CA ILE A 373 -11.78 -21.15 -29.47
C ILE A 373 -11.95 -20.72 -30.93
N ARG A 374 -11.09 -21.21 -31.84
CA ARG A 374 -11.18 -20.96 -33.31
C ARG A 374 -12.56 -21.31 -33.83
N ASN A 375 -12.98 -22.55 -33.61
CA ASN A 375 -14.25 -23.07 -34.12
C ASN A 375 -15.43 -22.23 -33.63
N LYS A 376 -15.44 -21.88 -32.34
CA LYS A 376 -16.52 -21.07 -31.77
C LYS A 376 -16.53 -19.64 -32.30
N LEU A 377 -15.35 -19.03 -32.46
CA LEU A 377 -15.24 -17.68 -33.03
C LEU A 377 -15.69 -17.67 -34.50
N LEU A 378 -15.28 -18.64 -35.30
CA LEU A 378 -15.73 -18.80 -36.70
C LEU A 378 -17.24 -19.01 -36.80
N GLU A 379 -17.80 -19.91 -35.98
CA GLU A 379 -19.23 -20.17 -35.92
C GLU A 379 -20.00 -18.88 -35.57
N TRP A 380 -19.59 -18.19 -34.50
CA TRP A 380 -20.25 -16.96 -34.09
C TRP A 380 -20.13 -15.88 -35.16
N HIS A 381 -18.93 -15.66 -35.71
CA HIS A 381 -18.68 -14.65 -36.74
C HIS A 381 -19.50 -14.92 -37.99
N GLY A 382 -19.47 -16.16 -38.51
CA GLY A 382 -20.20 -16.54 -39.72
C GLY A 382 -21.71 -16.35 -39.60
N ASN A 383 -22.28 -16.60 -38.42
CA ASN A 383 -23.71 -16.44 -38.17
C ASN A 383 -24.12 -14.97 -37.92
N ASN A 384 -23.23 -14.14 -37.36
CA ASN A 384 -23.62 -12.87 -36.76
C ASN A 384 -23.00 -11.62 -37.41
N TYR A 385 -21.79 -11.71 -37.97
CA TYR A 385 -21.02 -10.53 -38.35
C TYR A 385 -21.73 -9.65 -39.38
N ARG A 386 -22.25 -10.24 -40.45
CA ARG A 386 -22.98 -9.48 -41.49
C ARG A 386 -24.26 -8.83 -40.95
N LEU A 387 -24.99 -9.53 -40.08
CA LEU A 387 -26.21 -9.01 -39.46
C LEU A 387 -25.88 -7.85 -38.52
N LEU A 388 -24.82 -8.00 -37.73
CA LEU A 388 -24.30 -6.95 -36.86
C LEU A 388 -23.94 -5.70 -37.67
N LEU A 389 -23.18 -5.82 -38.76
CA LEU A 389 -22.83 -4.67 -39.61
C LEU A 389 -24.07 -3.98 -40.19
N MET A 390 -25.05 -4.74 -40.67
CA MET A 390 -26.31 -4.19 -41.19
C MET A 390 -27.12 -3.43 -40.13
N ASP A 391 -27.05 -3.85 -38.86
CA ASP A 391 -27.72 -3.15 -37.77
C ASP A 391 -26.91 -1.95 -37.28
N LEU A 392 -25.57 -2.01 -37.34
CA LEU A 392 -24.69 -0.87 -37.07
C LEU A 392 -24.87 0.26 -38.08
N GLU A 393 -25.09 -0.04 -39.36
CA GLU A 393 -25.38 0.98 -40.38
C GLU A 393 -26.70 1.73 -40.12
N LYS A 394 -27.62 1.15 -39.35
CA LYS A 394 -28.88 1.79 -38.93
C LYS A 394 -28.73 2.62 -37.65
N CYS A 395 -27.66 2.39 -36.89
CA CYS A 395 -27.32 3.16 -35.71
C CYS A 395 -26.82 4.53 -36.18
N LEU A 396 -27.62 5.58 -35.97
CA LEU A 396 -27.18 6.94 -36.25
C LEU A 396 -26.02 7.29 -35.31
N ILE A 397 -24.85 7.61 -35.89
CA ILE A 397 -23.76 8.25 -35.17
C ILE A 397 -24.18 9.72 -34.99
N ASP A 398 -24.92 10.01 -33.91
CA ASP A 398 -25.13 11.38 -33.42
C ASP A 398 -24.02 11.78 -32.44
#